data_AF-A0A519GT79-F1
#
_entry.id   AF-A0A519GT79-F1
#
_cell.length_a   1.000
_cell.length_b   1.000
_cell.length_c   1.000
_cell.angle_alpha   90.00
_cell.angle_beta   90.00
_cell.angle_gamma   90.00
#
_symmetry.space_group_name_H-M   'P 1'
#
loop_
_entity.id
_entity.type
_entity.pdbx_description
1 polymer ?
#
loop_
_entity_poly.entity_id
_entity_poly.type
_entity_poly.pdbx_seq_one_letter_code
_entity_poly.pdbx_strand_id
1 'polypeptide(L)'
;MSSPAPHAPEPPDSADAAPGDASLRIDIERGHPTAEDIAAVIAVVSDAYATEAAGALADDGARQSAWQVSARALRRPLRRDVGWGVFGG
;
A
#
# COMPACT_ATOMS: atom_id res chain seq x y z
N MET A 1 -55.43 -7.56 15.47
CA MET A 1 -54.30 -6.61 15.53
C MET A 1 -53.04 -7.44 15.64
N SER A 2 -52.36 -7.70 14.52
CA SER A 2 -51.17 -8.55 14.49
C SER A 2 -49.97 -7.81 15.09
N SER A 3 -49.33 -8.44 16.07
CA SER A 3 -48.07 -7.96 16.66
C SER A 3 -46.91 -8.40 15.76
N PRO A 4 -45.90 -7.56 15.46
CA PRO A 4 -44.75 -7.95 14.65
C PRO A 4 -43.78 -8.83 15.45
N ALA A 5 -43.10 -9.74 14.76
CA ALA A 5 -42.11 -10.67 15.29
C ALA A 5 -40.83 -9.95 15.79
N PRO A 6 -40.08 -10.51 16.76
CA PRO A 6 -38.80 -9.95 17.16
C PRO A 6 -37.77 -10.12 16.02
N HIS A 7 -37.13 -9.02 15.66
CA HIS A 7 -35.98 -8.97 14.75
C HIS A 7 -34.87 -9.87 15.31
N ALA A 8 -34.48 -10.89 14.55
CA ALA A 8 -33.31 -11.70 14.85
C ALA A 8 -32.06 -10.80 14.84
N PRO A 9 -31.06 -11.03 15.70
CA PRO A 9 -29.81 -10.29 15.60
C PRO A 9 -29.18 -10.61 14.24
N GLU A 10 -28.97 -9.58 13.43
CA GLU A 10 -28.13 -9.63 12.23
C GLU A 10 -26.77 -10.27 12.59
N PRO A 11 -26.18 -11.10 11.71
CA PRO A 11 -24.79 -11.51 11.90
C PRO A 11 -23.95 -10.23 12.01
N PRO A 12 -22.92 -10.17 12.89
CA PRO A 12 -22.11 -8.98 12.97
C PRO A 12 -21.57 -8.66 11.59
N ASP A 13 -21.91 -7.45 11.11
CA ASP A 13 -21.24 -6.80 10.00
C ASP A 13 -19.76 -7.12 10.11
N SER A 14 -19.22 -7.62 9.00
CA SER A 14 -17.80 -7.95 8.84
C SER A 14 -16.97 -6.94 9.60
N ALA A 15 -16.33 -7.42 10.68
CA ALA A 15 -15.56 -6.60 11.58
C ALA A 15 -14.71 -5.64 10.75
N ASP A 16 -14.94 -4.35 10.95
CA ASP A 16 -14.12 -3.26 10.46
C ASP A 16 -12.67 -3.59 10.85
N ALA A 17 -11.95 -4.20 9.90
CA ALA A 17 -10.58 -4.62 10.09
C ALA A 17 -9.77 -3.34 10.10
N ALA A 18 -9.42 -2.89 11.31
CA ALA A 18 -8.50 -1.79 11.52
C ALA A 18 -7.31 -1.93 10.55
N PRO A 19 -6.90 -0.87 9.84
CA PRO A 19 -5.74 -0.91 8.95
C PRO A 19 -4.48 -1.02 9.81
N GLY A 20 -4.16 -2.24 10.22
CA GLY A 20 -3.10 -2.50 11.19
C GLY A 20 -2.65 -3.95 11.30
N ASP A 21 -3.30 -4.90 10.60
CA ASP A 21 -2.87 -6.30 10.63
C ASP A 21 -2.99 -6.93 9.23
N ALA A 22 -2.18 -6.44 8.30
CA ALA A 22 -1.96 -7.12 7.02
C ALA A 22 -1.20 -8.42 7.30
N SER A 23 -1.93 -9.45 7.69
CA SER A 23 -1.37 -10.78 7.94
C SER A 23 -0.77 -11.33 6.63
N LEU A 24 0.55 -11.61 6.65
CA LEU A 24 1.28 -12.20 5.54
C LEU A 24 0.78 -13.62 5.28
N ARG A 25 0.20 -13.85 4.09
CA ARG A 25 -0.22 -15.18 3.63
C ARG A 25 0.86 -15.79 2.74
N ILE A 26 1.28 -17.01 3.08
CA ILE A 26 2.26 -17.79 2.32
C ILE A 26 1.63 -19.15 2.01
N ASP A 27 1.41 -19.44 0.73
CA ASP A 27 0.89 -20.73 0.26
C ASP A 27 2.03 -21.57 -0.36
N ILE A 28 2.09 -22.87 -0.02
CA ILE A 28 3.10 -23.80 -0.53
C ILE A 28 2.46 -24.69 -1.59
N GLU A 29 2.71 -24.39 -2.86
CA GLU A 29 2.08 -25.09 -3.99
C GLU A 29 2.64 -26.50 -4.24
N ARG A 30 3.89 -26.77 -3.83
CA ARG A 30 4.58 -28.04 -4.09
C ARG A 30 5.58 -28.41 -3.00
N GLY A 31 5.81 -29.71 -2.85
CA GLY A 31 6.77 -30.29 -1.89
C GLY A 31 6.14 -30.69 -0.56
N HIS A 32 6.96 -31.16 0.38
CA HIS A 32 6.54 -31.50 1.73
C HIS A 32 7.57 -30.98 2.73
N PRO A 33 7.64 -29.65 2.93
CA PRO A 33 8.63 -29.04 3.82
C PRO A 33 8.41 -29.50 5.25
N THR A 34 9.50 -29.52 6.01
CA THR A 34 9.44 -29.79 7.44
C THR A 34 8.97 -28.55 8.21
N ALA A 35 8.62 -28.73 9.49
CA ALA A 35 8.27 -27.61 10.35
C ALA A 35 9.43 -26.61 10.50
N GLU A 36 10.67 -27.08 10.46
CA GLU A 36 11.87 -26.25 10.54
C GLU A 36 12.03 -25.39 9.28
N ASP A 37 11.79 -25.97 8.10
CA ASP A 37 11.81 -25.23 6.83
C ASP A 37 10.74 -24.13 6.82
N ILE A 38 9.53 -24.42 7.30
CA ILE A 38 8.43 -23.45 7.38
C ILE A 38 8.81 -22.31 8.33
N ALA A 39 9.40 -22.62 9.48
CA ALA A 39 9.87 -21.60 10.43
C ALA A 39 10.95 -20.71 9.82
N ALA A 40 11.90 -21.30 9.07
CA ALA A 40 12.94 -20.55 8.39
C ALA A 40 12.36 -19.59 7.33
N VAL A 41 11.42 -20.04 6.51
CA VAL A 41 10.76 -19.20 5.50
C VAL A 41 10.00 -18.04 6.15
N ILE A 42 9.20 -18.33 7.19
CA ILE A 42 8.46 -17.28 7.91
C ILE A 42 9.41 -16.25 8.50
N ALA A 43 10.50 -16.70 9.15
CA ALA A 43 11.48 -15.80 9.76
C ALA A 43 12.10 -14.86 8.71
N VAL A 44 12.57 -15.40 7.59
CA VAL A 44 13.23 -14.62 6.53
C VAL A 44 12.26 -13.64 5.86
N VAL A 45 11.06 -14.09 5.51
CA VAL A 45 10.07 -13.23 4.83
C VAL A 45 9.56 -12.13 5.76
N SER A 46 9.35 -12.45 7.04
CA SER A 46 8.90 -11.46 8.02
C SER A 46 9.99 -10.40 8.28
N ASP A 47 11.25 -10.81 8.39
CA ASP A 47 12.39 -9.90 8.56
C ASP A 47 12.59 -8.99 7.33
N ALA A 48 12.52 -9.56 6.13
CA ALA A 48 12.59 -8.79 4.89
C ALA A 48 11.43 -7.78 4.80
N TYR A 49 10.20 -8.21 5.10
CA TYR A 49 9.05 -7.32 5.11
C TYR A 49 9.19 -6.20 6.15
N ALA A 50 9.63 -6.52 7.37
CA ALA A 50 9.83 -5.54 8.44
C ALA A 50 10.91 -4.52 8.07
N THR A 51 12.01 -4.97 7.44
CA THR A 51 13.10 -4.10 6.98
C THR A 51 12.61 -3.12 5.89
N GLU A 52 11.91 -3.63 4.88
CA GLU A 52 11.35 -2.81 3.81
C GLU A 52 10.28 -1.84 4.33
N ALA A 53 9.38 -2.31 5.21
CA ALA A 53 8.36 -1.47 5.84
C ALA A 53 8.99 -0.35 6.68
N ALA A 54 10.07 -0.64 7.41
CA ALA A 54 10.80 0.37 8.16
C ALA A 54 11.44 1.43 7.24
N GLY A 55 11.97 1.02 6.08
CA GLY A 55 12.50 1.94 5.06
C GLY A 55 11.42 2.79 4.40
N ALA A 56 10.25 2.23 4.12
CA ALA A 56 9.12 2.94 3.52
C ALA A 56 8.40 3.89 4.49
N LEU A 57 8.40 3.56 5.78
CA LEU A 57 7.84 4.39 6.86
C LEU A 57 8.85 5.38 7.43
N ALA A 58 10.14 5.27 7.08
CA ALA A 58 11.13 6.23 7.49
C ALA A 58 10.74 7.60 6.92
N ASP A 59 10.45 8.56 7.79
CA ASP A 59 10.35 9.96 7.39
C ASP A 59 11.73 10.39 6.90
N ASP A 60 11.87 10.58 5.58
CA ASP A 60 13.02 11.20 4.94
C ASP A 60 13.07 12.68 5.37
N GLY A 61 13.35 12.90 6.67
CA GLY A 61 12.89 14.07 7.41
C GLY A 61 13.10 15.38 6.65
N ALA A 62 12.00 16.04 6.27
CA ALA A 62 11.92 17.33 5.59
C ALA A 62 13.07 17.68 4.60
N ARG A 63 13.71 16.68 3.99
CA ARG A 63 14.86 16.93 3.12
C ARG A 63 14.30 17.17 1.75
N GLN A 64 14.50 18.39 1.24
CA GLN A 64 14.03 18.74 -0.08
C GLN A 64 14.56 17.72 -1.09
N SER A 65 13.65 17.02 -1.76
CA SER A 65 13.99 15.99 -2.72
C SER A 65 14.86 16.57 -3.83
N ALA A 66 15.68 15.73 -4.48
CA ALA A 66 16.47 16.16 -5.63
C ALA A 66 15.59 16.79 -6.73
N TRP A 67 14.33 16.36 -6.85
CA TRP A 67 13.34 16.95 -7.75
C TRP A 67 12.89 18.35 -7.30
N GLN A 68 12.65 18.59 -6.00
CA GLN A 68 12.35 19.93 -5.45
C GLN A 68 13.53 20.90 -5.59
N VAL A 69 14.76 20.43 -5.41
CA VAL A 69 15.99 21.24 -5.56
C VAL A 69 16.28 21.53 -7.05
N SER A 70 16.04 20.55 -7.92
CA SER A 70 16.25 20.67 -9.37
C SER A 70 15.05 21.23 -10.14
N ALA A 71 13.91 21.45 -9.48
CA ALA A 71 12.80 22.30 -9.94
C ALA A 71 13.28 23.77 -9.99
N ARG A 72 14.29 23.99 -10.83
CA ARG A 72 14.94 25.25 -11.11
C ARG A 72 13.88 26.13 -11.75
N ALA A 73 13.30 27.01 -10.94
CA ALA A 73 12.38 28.09 -11.31
C ALA A 73 11.56 27.75 -12.54
N LEU A 74 10.48 26.96 -12.36
CA LEU A 74 9.50 26.66 -13.40
C LEU A 74 9.37 27.86 -14.31
N ARG A 75 9.88 27.71 -15.54
CA ARG A 75 9.65 28.68 -16.60
C ARG A 75 8.15 28.98 -16.62
N ARG A 76 7.81 30.22 -17.00
CA ARG A 76 6.44 30.73 -17.08
C ARG A 76 5.48 29.60 -17.53
N PRO A 77 4.34 29.40 -16.82
CA PRO A 77 3.40 28.33 -17.13
C PRO A 77 3.17 28.22 -18.63
N LEU A 78 3.17 27.00 -19.15
CA LEU A 78 2.99 26.75 -20.58
C LEU A 78 1.72 27.46 -21.05
N ARG A 79 1.89 28.35 -22.03
CA ARG A 79 0.83 29.15 -22.65
C ARG A 79 -0.14 28.24 -23.40
N ARG A 80 -1.17 27.76 -22.68
CA ARG A 80 -2.28 26.94 -23.21
C ARG A 80 -3.16 27.67 -24.24
N ASP A 81 -3.00 28.98 -24.34
CA ASP A 81 -3.55 29.87 -25.37
C ASP A 81 -2.80 29.74 -26.72
N VAL A 82 -1.60 29.14 -26.73
CA VAL A 82 -0.86 28.84 -27.95
C VAL A 82 -1.08 27.37 -28.29
N GLY A 83 -1.77 27.10 -29.41
CA GLY A 83 -2.05 25.74 -29.86
C GLY A 83 -0.76 24.94 -30.13
N TRP A 84 -0.81 23.64 -29.91
CA TRP A 84 0.31 22.68 -30.06
C TRP A 84 0.68 22.37 -31.53
N GLY A 85 0.81 23.37 -32.41
CA GLY A 85 0.75 23.11 -33.85
C GLY A 85 1.55 24.03 -34.78
N VAL A 86 2.81 24.37 -34.47
CA VAL A 86 3.66 25.08 -35.46
C VAL A 86 5.12 24.60 -35.52
N PHE A 87 5.40 23.34 -35.19
CA PHE A 87 6.65 22.70 -35.62
C PHE A 87 6.39 21.90 -36.90
N GLY A 88 6.18 22.64 -37.99
CA GLY A 88 6.17 22.13 -39.36
C GLY A 88 7.17 22.94 -40.17
N GLY A 89 8.39 22.41 -40.27
CA GLY A 89 9.51 22.94 -41.05
C GLY A 89 10.57 21.85 -41.15
#